data_AF-A0A814CGU2-F1
#
_entry.id   AF-A0A814CGU2-F1
#
_cell.length_a   1.000
_cell.length_b   1.000
_cell.length_c   1.000
_cell.angle_alpha   90.00
_cell.angle_beta   90.00
_cell.angle_gamma   90.00
#
_symmetry.space_group_name_H-M   'P 1'
#
loop_
_entity.id
_entity.type
_entity.pdbx_description
1 polymer ?
#
loop_
_entity_poly.entity_id
_entity_poly.type
_entity_poly.pdbx_seq_one_letter_code
_entity_poly.pdbx_strand_id
1 'polypeptide(L)' 'GEDIRDEKVKLLRSVAPIKIEDIVIGQYIGNKDSPDAEYQQVVLSINNERWDGAPFILRAGKALNEKKS' A
#
# COMPACT_ATOMS: atom_id res chain seq x y z
N GLY A 1 8.62 -7.44 22.80
CA GLY A 1 8.94 -6.14 23.40
C GLY A 1 7.78 -5.22 23.13
N GLU A 2 7.19 -4.66 24.19
CA GLU A 2 6.10 -3.70 24.11
C GLU A 2 6.50 -2.43 23.36
N ASP A 3 7.71 -1.94 23.61
CA ASP A 3 8.33 -0.79 22.94
C ASP A 3 8.31 -0.88 21.40
N ILE A 4 8.54 -2.07 20.85
CA ILE A 4 8.51 -2.29 19.39
C ILE A 4 7.09 -2.10 18.83
N ARG A 5 6.07 -2.52 19.58
CA ARG A 5 4.67 -2.37 19.16
C ARG A 5 4.26 -0.91 19.24
N ASP A 6 4.68 -0.20 20.28
CA ASP A 6 4.34 1.21 20.48
C ASP A 6 4.93 2.10 19.38
N GLU A 7 6.19 1.87 19.00
CA GLU A 7 6.81 2.60 17.88
C GLU A 7 6.14 2.27 16.53
N LYS A 8 5.68 1.04 16.32
CA LYS A 8 4.87 0.69 15.14
C LYS A 8 3.54 1.45 15.13
N VAL A 9 2.85 1.53 16.26
CA VAL A 9 1.58 2.27 16.38
C VAL A 9 1.80 3.75 16.11
N LYS A 10 2.86 4.34 16.67
CA LYS A 10 3.22 5.75 16.44
C LYS A 10 3.48 6.04 14.96
N LEU A 11 4.18 5.14 14.27
CA LEU A 11 4.39 5.26 12.83
C LEU A 11 3.08 5.17 12.04
N LEU A 12 2.22 4.19 12.35
CA LEU A 12 0.93 4.02 11.67
C LEU A 12 0.00 5.23 11.86
N ARG A 13 0.03 5.88 13.03
CA ARG A 13 -0.70 7.14 13.27
C ARG A 13 -0.19 8.32 12.45
N SER A 14 1.03 8.24 11.94
CA SER A 14 1.63 9.29 11.10
C SER A 14 1.31 9.09 9.60
N VAL A 15 0.66 7.99 9.21
CA VAL A 15 0.29 7.75 7.82
C VAL A 15 -0.87 8.67 7.44
N ALA A 16 -0.69 9.44 6.36
CA ALA A 16 -1.73 10.31 5.83
C ALA A 16 -2.93 9.49 5.29
N PRO A 17 -4.17 10.00 5.36
CA PRO A 17 -5.31 9.37 4.69
C PRO A 17 -5.03 9.16 3.20
N ILE A 18 -5.29 7.95 2.71
CA ILE A 18 -5.08 7.59 1.31
C ILE A 18 -6.14 8.31 0.47
N LYS A 19 -5.72 8.99 -0.60
CA LYS A 19 -6.61 9.58 -1.59
C LYS A 19 -6.78 8.65 -2.78
N ILE A 20 -7.91 8.76 -3.48
CA ILE A 20 -8.20 7.93 -4.66
C ILE A 20 -7.17 8.18 -5.78
N GLU A 21 -6.69 9.42 -5.92
CA GLU A 21 -5.65 9.80 -6.89
C GLU A 21 -4.30 9.09 -6.65
N ASP A 22 -4.05 8.60 -5.43
CA ASP A 22 -2.84 7.88 -5.03
C ASP A 22 -2.99 6.35 -5.17
N ILE A 23 -4.10 5.88 -5.74
CA ILE A 23 -4.42 4.47 -5.91
C ILE A 23 -4.52 4.12 -7.40
N VAL A 24 -3.85 3.02 -7.77
CA VAL A 24 -4.05 2.35 -9.05
C VAL A 24 -4.68 0.98 -8.78
N ILE A 25 -5.78 0.69 -9.46
CA ILE A 25 -6.47 -0.61 -9.40
C ILE A 25 -6.47 -1.21 -10.81
N GLY A 26 -6.21 -2.51 -10.92
CA GLY A 26 -6.20 -3.23 -12.19
C GLY A 26 -6.92 -4.57 -12.10
N GLN A 27 -7.49 -5.00 -13.23
CA GLN A 27 -8.10 -6.32 -13.41
C GLN A 27 -7.39 -7.06 -14.54
N TYR A 28 -7.06 -8.33 -14.34
CA TYR A 28 -6.44 -9.13 -15.38
C TYR A 28 -7.45 -9.46 -16.49
N ILE A 29 -7.02 -9.30 -17.75
CA ILE A 29 -7.88 -9.51 -18.93
C ILE A 29 -8.35 -10.97 -19.06
N GLY A 30 -7.59 -11.93 -18.51
CA GLY A 30 -7.95 -13.35 -18.55
C GLY A 30 -9.07 -13.78 -17.61
N ASN A 31 -9.51 -12.90 -16.70
CA ASN A 31 -10.58 -13.19 -15.75
C ASN A 31 -11.62 -12.06 -15.72
N LYS A 32 -12.36 -11.92 -16.82
CA LYS A 32 -13.31 -10.80 -17.05
C LYS A 32 -14.56 -10.87 -16.18
N ASP A 33 -14.87 -12.05 -15.63
CA ASP A 33 -16.08 -12.30 -14.84
C ASP A 33 -15.83 -12.15 -13.33
N SER A 34 -14.58 -11.95 -12.90
CA SER A 34 -14.27 -11.70 -11.50
C SER A 34 -14.66 -10.25 -11.12
N PRO A 35 -15.53 -10.07 -10.12
CA PRO A 35 -15.91 -8.74 -9.63
C PRO A 35 -14.80 -8.08 -8.80
N ASP A 36 -13.80 -8.86 -8.35
CA ASP A 36 -12.72 -8.39 -7.49
C ASP A 36 -11.52 -7.94 -8.32
N ALA A 37 -10.98 -6.76 -7.99
CA ALA A 37 -9.72 -6.29 -8.55
C ALA A 37 -8.55 -7.23 -8.20
N GLU A 38 -7.80 -7.63 -9.22
CA GLU A 38 -6.68 -8.56 -9.08
C GLU A 38 -5.33 -7.87 -8.88
N TYR A 39 -5.27 -6.54 -9.00
CA TYR A 39 -4.08 -5.73 -8.73
C TYR A 39 -4.43 -4.41 -8.05
N GLN A 40 -3.61 -4.02 -7.06
CA GLN A 40 -3.65 -2.72 -6.40
C GLN A 40 -2.24 -2.18 -6.18
N GLN A 41 -2.07 -0.88 -6.41
CA GLN A 41 -0.91 -0.12 -5.98
C GLN A 41 -1.39 1.15 -5.25
N VAL A 42 -0.75 1.45 -4.12
CA VAL A 42 -1.07 2.61 -3.28
C VAL A 42 0.20 3.35 -2.93
N VAL A 43 0.17 4.68 -2.99
CA VAL A 43 1.23 5.54 -2.44
C VAL A 43 0.82 5.97 -1.04
N LEU A 44 1.66 5.68 -0.04
CA LEU A 44 1.52 6.17 1.33
C LEU A 44 2.48 7.33 1.58
N SER A 45 1.99 8.35 2.26
CA SER A 45 2.79 9.43 2.83
C SER A 45 2.86 9.27 4.34
N ILE A 46 4.06 9.33 4.93
CA ILE A 46 4.28 9.24 6.37
C ILE A 46 4.67 10.62 6.90
N ASN A 47 3.74 11.28 7.58
CA ASN A 47 3.87 12.64 8.09
C ASN A 47 4.67 12.65 9.41
N ASN A 48 5.98 12.45 9.32
CA ASN A 48 6.92 12.67 10.43
C ASN A 48 8.26 13.20 9.91
N GLU A 49 9.10 13.68 10.82
CA GLU A 49 10.40 14.28 10.48
C GLU A 49 11.31 13.35 9.65
N ARG A 50 11.26 12.04 9.90
CA ARG A 50 12.14 11.08 9.23
C ARG A 50 11.76 10.85 7.77
N TRP A 51 10.47 10.94 7.43
CA TRP A 51 9.92 10.50 6.14
C TRP A 51 9.13 11.60 5.42
N ASP A 52 9.29 12.86 5.84
CA ASP A 52 8.64 14.00 5.22
C ASP A 52 8.99 14.10 3.73
N GLY A 53 7.96 14.18 2.89
CA GLY A 53 8.09 14.19 1.42
C GLY A 53 8.48 12.86 0.76
N ALA A 54 8.74 11.78 1.50
CA ALA A 54 9.14 10.49 0.92
C ALA A 54 7.92 9.58 0.62
N PRO A 55 7.70 9.16 -0.64
CA PRO A 55 6.58 8.29 -0.99
C PRO A 55 6.89 6.81 -0.73
N PHE A 56 5.94 6.10 -0.13
CA PHE A 56 6.00 4.64 0.09
C PHE A 56 5.03 3.93 -0.84
N ILE A 57 5.55 3.17 -1.81
CA ILE A 57 4.72 2.46 -2.78
C ILE A 57 4.44 1.04 -2.28
N LEU A 58 3.17 0.75 -1.97
CA LEU A 58 2.68 -0.59 -1.71
C LEU A 58 2.06 -1.18 -2.98
N ARG A 59 2.46 -2.40 -3.34
CA ARG A 59 1.89 -3.15 -4.48
C ARG A 59 1.43 -4.51 -4.01
N ALA A 60 0.21 -4.88 -4.36
CA ALA A 60 -0.34 -6.20 -4.11
C ALA A 60 -1.13 -6.65 -5.33
N GLY A 61 -1.07 -7.94 -5.66
CA GLY A 61 -1.85 -8.47 -6.77
C GLY A 61 -1.73 -9.98 -6.88
N LYS A 62 -2.71 -10.59 -7.53
CA LYS A 62 -2.71 -11.99 -7.95
C LYS A 62 -2.06 -12.09 -9.34
N ALA A 63 -1.58 -13.28 -9.69
CA ALA A 63 -1.00 -13.58 -11.00
C ALA A 63 0.13 -12.62 -11.45
N LEU A 64 0.94 -12.14 -10.50
CA LEU A 64 2.15 -11.38 -10.80
C LEU A 64 3.23 -12.31 -11.38
N ASN A 65 3.97 -11.83 -12.38
CA ASN A 65 5.00 -12.60 -13.09
C ASN A 65 6.14 -13.11 -12.18
N GLU A 66 6.30 -12.55 -10.98
CA GLU A 66 7.24 -13.01 -9.96
C GLU A 66 6.60 -12.97 -8.58
N LYS A 67 6.86 -14.00 -7.76
CA LYS A 67 6.56 -13.98 -6.33
C LYS A 67 7.71 -13.26 -5.62
N LYS A 68 7.45 -12.05 -5.12
CA LYS A 68 8.38 -11.31 -4.26
C LYS A 68 7.66 -10.99 -2.95
N SER A 69 8.29 -11.37 -1.84
CA SER A 69 7.77 -11.25 -0.46
C SER A 69 8.73 -10.45 0.39
#